data_AF-B4GRC8-F1
#
_entry.id   AF-B4GRC8-F1
#
_cell.length_a   1.000
_cell.length_b   1.000
_cell.length_c   1.000
_cell.angle_alpha   90.00
_cell.angle_beta   90.00
_cell.angle_gamma   90.00
#
_symmetry.space_group_name_H-M   'P 1'
#
loop_
_entity.id
_entity.type
_entity.pdbx_description
1 polymer ?
#
loop_
_entity_poly.entity_id
_entity_poly.type
_entity_poly.pdbx_seq_one_letter_code
_entity_poly.pdbx_strand_id
1 'polypeptide(L)'
;MVHHQKSEDPAAIAGLMKLLKQPASQTVRSESMTWLVPGNSSPIWSRRLRYNLEGRPRHQSDTRWREFDVEIENRLWSMWGGLHPRAPWFDSRVRGRQSLGCYVVACCAASIFRRLGDWTSKLLDAIVYSQRWDQNLGPDEMSVQCDFQDIHFLVQMELVAFGHVYSAPASSSMSLLEALSYFFTRFQWGILECQERRLAFGFSSSHDGGYFLYDCSEWDKPIFPDGMGASYLLRARQLMVLLYCMVVTLNLRCKKVGFRLYNVDMVRLPSRNGSSSSGARKDNEEAEAKPT
;
A
#
# COMPACT_ATOMS: atom_id res chain seq x y z
N MET A 1 8.68 -30.31 19.70
CA MET A 1 9.80 -29.41 20.05
C MET A 1 9.25 -28.05 20.41
N VAL A 2 9.62 -27.49 21.56
CA VAL A 2 9.18 -26.14 21.96
C VAL A 2 10.03 -25.13 21.20
N HIS A 3 9.42 -24.32 20.32
CA HIS A 3 10.13 -23.21 19.69
C HIS A 3 10.50 -22.18 20.77
N HIS A 4 11.78 -22.10 21.09
CA HIS A 4 12.34 -21.00 21.86
C HIS A 4 12.20 -19.72 21.04
N GLN A 5 11.16 -18.94 21.35
CA GLN A 5 11.00 -17.57 20.91
C GLN A 5 12.06 -16.74 21.66
N LYS A 6 13.30 -16.78 21.16
CA LYS A 6 14.45 -16.12 21.79
C LYS A 6 14.13 -14.65 21.98
N SER A 7 14.34 -14.17 23.20
CA SER A 7 14.10 -12.79 23.62
C SER A 7 14.55 -11.80 22.56
N GLU A 8 13.60 -11.01 22.06
CA GLU A 8 13.91 -9.79 21.34
C GLU A 8 14.71 -8.88 22.29
N ASP A 9 15.64 -8.08 21.76
CA ASP A 9 16.45 -7.17 22.59
C ASP A 9 15.54 -6.08 23.20
N PRO A 10 15.31 -6.10 24.53
CA PRO A 10 14.38 -5.16 25.16
C PRO A 10 14.89 -3.71 25.08
N ALA A 11 16.20 -3.49 25.01
CA ALA A 11 16.78 -2.16 24.91
C ALA A 11 16.58 -1.56 23.50
N ALA A 12 16.74 -2.38 22.45
CA ALA A 12 16.44 -1.97 21.08
C ALA A 12 14.95 -1.62 20.89
N ILE A 13 14.05 -2.45 21.42
CA ILE A 13 12.60 -2.19 21.40
C ILE A 13 12.25 -0.93 22.20
N ALA A 14 12.82 -0.75 23.39
CA ALA A 14 12.61 0.45 24.20
C ALA A 14 13.11 1.73 23.49
N GLY A 15 14.26 1.66 22.81
CA GLY A 15 14.79 2.75 21.99
C GLY A 15 13.86 3.12 20.82
N LEU A 16 13.39 2.12 20.08
CA LEU A 16 12.42 2.30 19.00
C LEU A 16 11.08 2.86 19.52
N MET A 17 10.57 2.35 20.64
CA MET A 17 9.34 2.84 21.25
C MET A 17 9.49 4.28 21.74
N LYS A 18 10.63 4.64 22.35
CA LYS A 18 10.94 6.02 22.74
C LYS A 18 11.01 6.95 21.53
N LEU A 19 11.49 6.49 20.38
CA LEU A 19 11.47 7.24 19.12
C LEU A 19 10.04 7.40 18.59
N LEU A 20 9.31 6.29 18.40
CA LEU A 20 7.97 6.30 17.79
C LEU A 20 6.92 6.96 18.68
N LYS A 21 7.12 7.03 20.01
CA LYS A 21 6.24 7.73 20.96
C LYS A 21 6.63 9.18 21.26
N GLN A 22 7.73 9.72 20.73
CA GLN A 22 8.09 11.13 20.94
C GLN A 22 7.09 12.10 20.25
N PRO A 23 6.77 13.26 20.86
CA PRO A 23 6.06 14.32 20.16
C PRO A 23 6.95 14.93 19.07
N ALA A 24 6.34 15.51 18.02
CA ALA A 24 7.03 15.92 16.80
C ALA A 24 7.94 17.18 16.92
N SER A 25 8.22 17.66 18.13
CA SER A 25 8.76 19.02 18.35
C SER A 25 10.27 19.13 18.53
N GLN A 26 11.05 18.04 18.54
CA GLN A 26 12.50 18.10 18.79
C GLN A 26 13.32 17.23 17.83
N THR A 27 14.11 17.92 16.99
CA THR A 27 14.99 17.42 15.91
C THR A 27 14.29 16.77 14.72
N VAL A 28 14.54 17.30 13.51
CA VAL A 28 14.30 16.57 12.26
C VAL A 28 15.23 15.37 12.24
N ARG A 29 14.69 14.15 12.28
CA ARG A 29 15.47 12.91 12.27
C ARG A 29 15.28 12.19 10.96
N SER A 30 16.34 12.08 10.17
CA SER A 30 16.38 11.27 8.94
C SER A 30 16.06 9.79 9.23
N GLU A 31 15.75 9.03 8.18
CA GLU A 31 15.63 7.58 8.27
C GLU A 31 16.87 6.91 8.88
N SER A 32 16.69 5.79 9.58
CA SER A 32 17.80 5.02 10.15
C SER A 32 17.68 3.52 9.94
N MET A 33 18.78 2.89 9.53
CA MET A 33 18.91 1.44 9.46
C MET A 33 18.74 0.78 10.84
N THR A 34 18.95 1.51 11.95
CA THR A 34 18.77 0.98 13.32
C THR A 34 17.31 0.66 13.67
N TRP A 35 16.36 1.08 12.84
CA TRP A 35 14.95 0.71 12.97
C TRP A 35 14.65 -0.70 12.44
N LEU A 36 15.53 -1.23 11.58
CA LEU A 36 15.44 -2.59 11.09
C LEU A 36 15.89 -3.53 12.21
N VAL A 37 14.92 -4.22 12.77
CA VAL A 37 15.13 -5.28 13.76
C VAL A 37 16.14 -6.32 13.20
N PRO A 38 16.99 -6.95 14.06
CA PRO A 38 17.94 -7.97 13.62
C PRO A 38 17.23 -9.09 12.84
N GLY A 39 17.96 -9.79 11.96
CA GLY A 39 17.38 -10.65 10.91
C GLY A 39 16.43 -11.79 11.32
N ASN A 40 16.25 -12.04 12.63
CA ASN A 40 15.33 -13.04 13.19
C ASN A 40 14.10 -12.44 13.89
N SER A 41 14.02 -11.11 14.06
CA SER A 41 12.92 -10.41 14.71
C SER A 41 11.91 -9.91 13.69
N SER A 42 10.62 -9.95 14.04
CA SER A 42 9.54 -9.59 13.11
C SER A 42 9.22 -8.09 13.19
N PRO A 43 8.77 -7.44 12.09
CA PRO A 43 8.19 -6.11 12.13
C PRO A 43 7.08 -6.02 13.18
N ILE A 44 6.91 -4.85 13.77
CA ILE A 44 6.08 -4.72 14.98
C ILE A 44 4.61 -5.06 14.71
N TRP A 45 4.12 -4.92 13.48
CA TRP A 45 2.78 -5.32 13.03
C TRP A 45 2.71 -6.76 12.46
N SER A 46 3.76 -7.58 12.57
CA SER A 46 3.75 -8.94 12.01
C SER A 46 2.65 -9.80 12.61
N ARG A 47 1.89 -10.50 11.75
CA ARG A 47 0.83 -11.45 12.13
C ARG A 47 1.38 -12.73 12.79
N ARG A 48 2.71 -12.89 12.86
CA ARG A 48 3.37 -13.90 13.68
C ARG A 48 3.33 -13.58 15.18
N LEU A 49 3.13 -12.31 15.56
CA LEU A 49 3.05 -11.86 16.95
C LEU A 49 1.57 -11.83 17.42
N ARG A 50 1.29 -12.43 18.58
CA ARG A 50 -0.06 -12.52 19.17
C ARG A 50 -0.49 -11.25 19.93
N TYR A 51 0.47 -10.44 20.32
CA TYR A 51 0.30 -9.24 21.12
C TYR A 51 1.01 -8.07 20.44
N ASN A 52 0.54 -6.85 20.67
CA ASN A 52 1.26 -5.64 20.28
C ASN A 52 2.40 -5.34 21.28
N LEU A 53 3.16 -4.27 21.03
CA LEU A 53 4.29 -3.85 21.88
C LEU A 53 3.90 -3.39 23.29
N GLU A 54 2.61 -3.29 23.59
CA GLU A 54 2.05 -2.95 24.90
C GLU A 54 1.43 -4.18 25.60
N GLY A 55 1.62 -5.38 25.05
CA GLY A 55 1.08 -6.62 25.60
C GLY A 55 -0.43 -6.81 25.39
N ARG A 56 -1.09 -5.95 24.60
CA ARG A 56 -2.52 -6.12 24.28
C ARG A 56 -2.69 -7.20 23.21
N PRO A 57 -3.59 -8.17 23.37
CA PRO A 57 -3.82 -9.23 22.38
C PRO A 57 -4.39 -8.63 21.08
N ARG A 58 -3.98 -9.18 19.93
CA ARG A 58 -4.53 -8.79 18.62
C ARG A 58 -5.73 -9.63 18.21
N HIS A 59 -6.47 -9.14 17.21
CA HIS A 59 -7.61 -9.80 16.58
C HIS A 59 -8.82 -10.04 17.50
N GLN A 60 -8.85 -9.42 18.69
CA GLN A 60 -10.00 -9.41 19.58
C GLN A 60 -10.80 -8.13 19.32
N SER A 61 -12.12 -8.23 19.23
CA SER A 61 -13.00 -7.08 18.99
C SER A 61 -12.78 -5.94 19.99
N ASP A 62 -12.53 -6.31 21.25
CA ASP A 62 -12.41 -5.38 22.39
C ASP A 62 -11.07 -4.63 22.42
N THR A 63 -10.04 -5.11 21.70
CA THR A 63 -8.72 -4.45 21.61
C THR A 63 -8.50 -3.71 20.29
N ARG A 64 -9.47 -3.76 19.38
CA ARG A 64 -9.43 -3.10 18.08
C ARG A 64 -9.96 -1.68 18.14
N TRP A 65 -9.46 -0.85 17.22
CA TRP A 65 -10.08 0.41 16.86
C TRP A 65 -10.83 0.19 15.54
N ARG A 66 -12.15 -0.06 15.62
CA ARG A 66 -12.98 -0.46 14.48
C ARG A 66 -12.41 -1.73 13.82
N GLU A 67 -12.13 -1.71 12.52
CA GLU A 67 -11.54 -2.82 11.76
C GLU A 67 -10.01 -2.93 11.89
N PHE A 68 -9.36 -2.07 12.70
CA PHE A 68 -7.92 -2.04 12.86
C PHE A 68 -7.43 -2.67 14.17
N ASP A 69 -6.38 -3.47 14.11
CA ASP A 69 -5.57 -3.84 15.26
C ASP A 69 -4.68 -2.64 15.68
N VAL A 70 -4.61 -2.34 16.97
CA VAL A 70 -3.82 -1.21 17.52
C VAL A 70 -2.39 -1.65 17.75
N GLU A 71 -1.42 -1.07 17.03
CA GLU A 71 0.00 -1.46 17.12
C GLU A 71 0.80 -0.56 18.06
N ILE A 72 0.57 0.75 17.97
CA ILE A 72 1.06 1.75 18.91
C ILE A 72 -0.10 2.70 19.18
N GLU A 73 -0.52 2.80 20.44
CA GLU A 73 -1.69 3.58 20.82
C GLU A 73 -1.60 5.03 20.33
N ASN A 74 -2.69 5.51 19.71
CA ASN A 74 -2.82 6.83 19.08
C ASN A 74 -1.83 7.15 17.94
N ARG A 75 -1.06 6.18 17.43
CA ARG A 75 0.04 6.43 16.48
C ARG A 75 0.10 5.49 15.27
N LEU A 76 -0.07 4.19 15.47
CA LEU A 76 0.02 3.17 14.42
C LEU A 76 -1.07 2.11 14.60
N TRP A 77 -1.74 1.80 13.50
CA TRP A 77 -2.79 0.79 13.39
C TRP A 77 -2.56 -0.09 12.16
N SER A 78 -2.90 -1.37 12.23
CA SER A 78 -2.83 -2.30 11.10
C SER A 78 -4.22 -2.84 10.73
N MET A 79 -4.44 -3.08 9.44
CA MET A 79 -5.63 -3.70 8.87
C MET A 79 -5.20 -4.73 7.84
N TRP A 80 -5.93 -5.85 7.75
CA TRP A 80 -5.53 -7.03 7.00
C TRP A 80 -6.67 -7.50 6.09
N GLY A 81 -6.37 -7.76 4.83
CA GLY A 81 -7.24 -8.50 3.94
C GLY A 81 -7.18 -10.01 4.20
N GLY A 82 -8.07 -10.77 3.56
CA GLY A 82 -7.98 -12.21 3.39
C GLY A 82 -7.30 -12.65 2.07
N LEU A 83 -7.17 -11.75 1.07
CA LEU A 83 -6.62 -12.09 -0.24
C LEU A 83 -5.17 -11.64 -0.42
N HIS A 84 -4.40 -12.44 -1.19
CA HIS A 84 -3.06 -12.13 -1.67
C HIS A 84 -3.00 -12.29 -3.20
N PRO A 85 -2.24 -11.46 -3.95
CA PRO A 85 -2.07 -11.56 -5.40
C PRO A 85 -1.68 -12.96 -5.94
N ARG A 86 -1.00 -13.78 -5.14
CA ARG A 86 -0.63 -15.17 -5.47
C ARG A 86 -1.73 -16.23 -5.23
N ALA A 87 -2.92 -15.84 -4.77
CA ALA A 87 -3.99 -16.78 -4.44
C ALA A 87 -4.44 -17.63 -5.65
N PRO A 88 -4.86 -18.89 -5.43
CA PRO A 88 -5.04 -19.87 -6.51
C PRO A 88 -6.25 -19.63 -7.43
N TRP A 89 -7.16 -18.70 -7.11
CA TRP A 89 -8.26 -18.30 -7.98
C TRP A 89 -7.87 -17.26 -9.05
N PHE A 90 -6.70 -16.61 -8.93
CA PHE A 90 -6.22 -15.70 -9.98
C PHE A 90 -5.69 -16.49 -11.18
N ASP A 91 -5.97 -16.04 -12.40
CA ASP A 91 -5.46 -16.66 -13.62
C ASP A 91 -3.93 -16.79 -13.57
N SER A 92 -3.40 -17.95 -14.00
CA SER A 92 -1.98 -18.28 -13.93
C SER A 92 -1.07 -17.29 -14.68
N ARG A 93 -1.61 -16.54 -15.65
CA ARG A 93 -0.88 -15.51 -16.41
C ARG A 93 -0.60 -14.26 -15.58
N VAL A 94 -1.57 -13.83 -14.75
CA VAL A 94 -1.49 -12.61 -13.93
C VAL A 94 -1.07 -12.85 -12.48
N ARG A 95 -1.26 -14.07 -11.97
CA ARG A 95 -1.09 -14.41 -10.55
C ARG A 95 0.29 -14.04 -10.02
N GLY A 96 0.32 -13.12 -9.06
CA GLY A 96 1.54 -12.61 -8.42
C GLY A 96 2.27 -11.51 -9.19
N ARG A 97 1.72 -11.03 -10.32
CA ARG A 97 2.26 -9.91 -11.11
C ARG A 97 1.47 -8.61 -10.95
N GLN A 98 0.23 -8.70 -10.44
CA GLN A 98 -0.72 -7.59 -10.39
C GLN A 98 -0.49 -6.58 -9.24
N SER A 99 0.59 -6.71 -8.45
CA SER A 99 0.84 -5.85 -7.27
C SER A 99 0.90 -4.36 -7.60
N LEU A 100 1.47 -3.96 -8.74
CA LEU A 100 1.51 -2.54 -9.14
C LEU A 100 0.11 -1.96 -9.37
N GLY A 101 -0.76 -2.70 -10.06
CA GLY A 101 -2.17 -2.34 -10.20
C GLY A 101 -2.89 -2.26 -8.85
N CYS A 102 -2.57 -3.15 -7.90
CA CYS A 102 -3.16 -3.10 -6.56
C CYS A 102 -2.74 -1.83 -5.80
N TYR A 103 -1.50 -1.37 -5.99
CA TYR A 103 -1.01 -0.10 -5.43
C TYR A 103 -1.74 1.10 -6.05
N VAL A 104 -1.91 1.13 -7.37
CA VAL A 104 -2.71 2.16 -8.06
C VAL A 104 -4.16 2.18 -7.57
N VAL A 105 -4.81 1.03 -7.47
CA VAL A 105 -6.20 0.97 -6.99
C VAL A 105 -6.31 1.29 -5.50
N ALA A 106 -5.30 1.04 -4.68
CA ALA A 106 -5.29 1.52 -3.30
C ALA A 106 -5.27 3.07 -3.22
N CYS A 107 -4.57 3.75 -4.14
CA CYS A 107 -4.67 5.21 -4.30
C CYS A 107 -6.08 5.64 -4.77
N CYS A 108 -6.67 4.92 -5.74
CA CYS A 108 -8.04 5.18 -6.21
C CYS A 108 -9.06 5.05 -5.07
N ALA A 109 -8.96 3.98 -4.29
CA ALA A 109 -9.76 3.75 -3.09
C ALA A 109 -9.59 4.87 -2.04
N ALA A 110 -8.37 5.37 -1.82
CA ALA A 110 -8.12 6.49 -0.91
C ALA A 110 -8.71 7.83 -1.41
N SER A 111 -8.83 8.03 -2.73
CA SER A 111 -9.50 9.18 -3.33
C SER A 111 -11.02 9.18 -3.08
N ILE A 112 -11.64 7.99 -2.97
CA ILE A 112 -13.07 7.82 -2.68
C ILE A 112 -13.30 7.79 -1.17
N PHE A 113 -12.70 6.82 -0.49
CA PHE A 113 -12.87 6.52 0.93
C PHE A 113 -11.85 7.28 1.77
N ARG A 114 -11.94 8.62 1.73
CA ARG A 114 -10.98 9.52 2.41
C ARG A 114 -10.91 9.29 3.92
N ARG A 115 -11.98 8.81 4.56
CA ARG A 115 -11.99 8.42 5.97
C ARG A 115 -11.32 7.05 6.12
N LEU A 116 -10.00 7.05 6.35
CA LEU A 116 -9.23 5.81 6.54
C LEU A 116 -9.79 4.92 7.66
N GLY A 117 -10.37 5.51 8.72
CA GLY A 117 -11.08 4.78 9.77
C GLY A 117 -12.33 4.00 9.33
N ASP A 118 -12.89 4.28 8.15
CA ASP A 118 -14.05 3.55 7.59
C ASP A 118 -13.64 2.44 6.62
N TRP A 119 -12.33 2.24 6.39
CA TRP A 119 -11.83 1.11 5.60
C TRP A 119 -12.13 -0.22 6.32
N THR A 120 -12.14 -1.32 5.58
CA THR A 120 -12.45 -2.66 6.10
C THR A 120 -11.56 -3.71 5.45
N SER A 121 -11.45 -4.89 6.07
CA SER A 121 -10.77 -6.06 5.47
C SER A 121 -11.28 -6.36 4.05
N LYS A 122 -12.61 -6.27 3.85
CA LYS A 122 -13.28 -6.48 2.55
C LYS A 122 -12.89 -5.44 1.49
N LEU A 123 -12.53 -4.21 1.89
CA LEU A 123 -12.06 -3.19 0.97
C LEU A 123 -10.65 -3.52 0.46
N LEU A 124 -9.77 -4.02 1.32
CA LEU A 124 -8.44 -4.50 0.91
C LEU A 124 -8.55 -5.69 -0.05
N ASP A 125 -9.47 -6.61 0.22
CA ASP A 125 -9.77 -7.74 -0.65
C ASP A 125 -10.34 -7.30 -2.01
N ALA A 126 -11.21 -6.28 -2.03
CA ALA A 126 -11.71 -5.69 -3.28
C ALA A 126 -10.60 -5.03 -4.11
N ILE A 127 -9.61 -4.38 -3.46
CA ILE A 127 -8.43 -3.82 -4.15
C ILE A 127 -7.66 -4.96 -4.86
N VAL A 128 -7.31 -6.03 -4.13
CA VAL A 128 -6.57 -7.18 -4.70
C VAL A 128 -7.37 -7.90 -5.80
N TYR A 129 -8.70 -7.96 -5.67
CA TYR A 129 -9.58 -8.61 -6.65
C TYR A 129 -9.81 -7.80 -7.93
N SER A 130 -9.78 -6.46 -7.84
CA SER A 130 -10.04 -5.57 -8.98
C SER A 130 -9.06 -5.76 -10.14
N GLN A 131 -7.83 -6.17 -9.84
CA GLN A 131 -6.74 -6.25 -10.81
C GLN A 131 -6.67 -7.62 -11.49
N ARG A 132 -7.31 -7.70 -12.66
CA ARG A 132 -7.39 -8.90 -13.49
C ARG A 132 -6.49 -8.90 -14.73
N TRP A 133 -5.70 -7.85 -14.96
CA TRP A 133 -4.99 -7.64 -16.23
C TRP A 133 -3.46 -7.81 -16.10
N ASP A 134 -2.88 -8.49 -17.09
CA ASP A 134 -1.42 -8.66 -17.23
C ASP A 134 -0.83 -7.38 -17.81
N GLN A 135 -0.50 -6.45 -16.93
CA GLN A 135 0.25 -5.25 -17.29
C GLN A 135 1.69 -5.43 -16.80
N ASN A 136 2.55 -5.94 -17.69
CA ASN A 136 4.01 -5.90 -17.56
C ASN A 136 4.52 -4.45 -17.75
N LEU A 137 3.93 -3.50 -17.02
CA LEU A 137 4.19 -2.07 -17.15
C LEU A 137 5.20 -1.61 -16.11
N GLY A 138 6.20 -0.86 -16.57
CA GLY A 138 7.03 -0.04 -15.71
C GLY A 138 6.24 1.15 -15.15
N PRO A 139 6.72 1.80 -14.08
CA PRO A 139 6.07 3.00 -13.56
C PRO A 139 6.09 4.18 -14.55
N ASP A 140 7.11 4.22 -15.41
CA ASP A 140 7.48 5.39 -16.23
C ASP A 140 6.64 5.54 -17.52
N GLU A 141 5.70 4.62 -17.80
CA GLU A 141 4.86 4.62 -19.02
C GLU A 141 3.35 4.75 -18.70
N MET A 142 2.99 5.10 -17.47
CA MET A 142 1.64 4.86 -16.97
C MET A 142 0.65 6.00 -17.25
N SER A 143 -0.08 5.86 -18.36
CA SER A 143 -1.48 6.30 -18.47
C SER A 143 -2.35 5.04 -18.53
N VAL A 144 -3.07 4.72 -17.44
CA VAL A 144 -3.83 3.48 -17.29
C VAL A 144 -5.28 3.79 -16.96
N GLN A 145 -6.20 3.14 -17.67
CA GLN A 145 -7.58 3.05 -17.26
C GLN A 145 -7.74 1.89 -16.28
N CYS A 146 -8.27 2.15 -15.09
CA CYS A 146 -8.57 1.11 -14.10
C CYS A 146 -9.94 1.29 -13.46
N ASP A 147 -10.59 0.17 -13.15
CA ASP A 147 -11.94 0.14 -12.62
C ASP A 147 -11.93 -0.26 -11.14
N PHE A 148 -12.70 0.47 -10.32
CA PHE A 148 -12.88 0.13 -8.91
C PHE A 148 -14.29 0.49 -8.44
N GLN A 149 -15.06 -0.53 -8.02
CA GLN A 149 -16.43 -0.39 -7.53
C GLN A 149 -17.31 0.47 -8.47
N ASP A 150 -17.39 0.05 -9.73
CA ASP A 150 -18.15 0.69 -10.82
C ASP A 150 -17.70 2.13 -11.18
N ILE A 151 -16.60 2.62 -10.61
CA ILE A 151 -15.96 3.88 -10.97
C ILE A 151 -14.78 3.60 -11.90
N HIS A 152 -14.84 4.17 -13.10
CA HIS A 152 -13.75 4.19 -14.06
C HIS A 152 -12.78 5.34 -13.73
N PHE A 153 -11.48 5.03 -13.62
CA PHE A 153 -10.42 6.01 -13.45
C PHE A 153 -9.52 6.06 -14.67
N LEU A 154 -9.12 7.26 -15.07
CA LEU A 154 -7.89 7.49 -15.82
C LEU A 154 -6.82 7.88 -14.81
N VAL A 155 -5.78 7.04 -14.70
CA VAL A 155 -4.65 7.24 -13.79
C VAL A 155 -3.42 7.62 -14.58
N GLN A 156 -2.71 8.65 -14.13
CA GLN A 156 -1.39 9.00 -14.62
C GLN A 156 -0.38 8.94 -13.47
N MET A 157 0.77 8.29 -13.71
CA MET A 157 1.88 8.35 -12.77
C MET A 157 2.99 9.26 -13.27
N GLU A 158 3.59 10.01 -12.34
CA GLU A 158 4.65 10.98 -12.61
C GLU A 158 5.76 10.82 -11.57
N LEU A 159 7.01 10.72 -12.01
CA LEU A 159 8.17 10.71 -11.12
C LEU A 159 8.42 12.12 -10.56
N VAL A 160 8.07 12.34 -9.28
CA VAL A 160 8.09 13.68 -8.67
C VAL A 160 9.25 13.89 -7.68
N ALA A 161 9.84 12.82 -7.16
CA ALA A 161 11.06 12.89 -6.36
C ALA A 161 11.85 11.58 -6.44
N PHE A 162 13.17 11.67 -6.32
CA PHE A 162 14.07 10.53 -6.25
C PHE A 162 15.27 10.88 -5.37
N GLY A 163 16.01 9.87 -4.93
CA GLY A 163 17.15 10.07 -4.07
C GLY A 163 17.72 8.75 -3.59
N HIS A 164 18.37 8.78 -2.42
CA HIS A 164 18.96 7.60 -1.81
C HIS A 164 18.60 7.53 -0.33
N VAL A 165 18.23 6.35 0.15
CA VAL A 165 17.92 6.17 1.57
C VAL A 165 19.16 6.25 2.43
N TYR A 166 18.99 6.81 3.63
CA TYR A 166 20.04 7.10 4.60
C TYR A 166 21.08 8.11 4.09
N SER A 167 20.66 9.01 3.18
CA SER A 167 21.43 10.20 2.82
C SER A 167 21.58 11.11 4.05
N ALA A 168 22.75 11.72 4.19
CA ALA A 168 22.98 12.72 5.23
C ALA A 168 22.15 13.99 4.94
N PRO A 169 21.71 14.74 5.97
CA PRO A 169 21.11 16.05 5.78
C PRO A 169 22.01 16.95 4.92
N ALA A 170 21.42 17.69 3.98
CA ALA A 170 22.13 18.55 3.02
C ALA A 170 23.16 17.84 2.13
N SER A 171 23.02 16.53 1.87
CA SER A 171 23.77 15.87 0.79
C SER A 171 23.24 16.28 -0.59
N SER A 172 24.01 16.03 -1.65
CA SER A 172 23.57 16.25 -3.05
C SER A 172 22.42 15.33 -3.49
N SER A 173 22.12 14.29 -2.71
CA SER A 173 20.97 13.41 -2.88
C SER A 173 19.95 13.64 -1.78
N MET A 174 18.68 13.70 -2.15
CA MET A 174 17.56 13.75 -1.23
C MET A 174 17.46 12.44 -0.41
N SER A 175 17.21 12.57 0.89
CA SER A 175 16.81 11.47 1.78
C SER A 175 15.33 11.11 1.58
N LEU A 176 14.89 9.94 2.06
CA LEU A 176 13.48 9.55 1.94
C LEU A 176 12.57 10.46 2.77
N LEU A 177 13.01 10.93 3.94
CA LEU A 177 12.26 11.94 4.70
C LEU A 177 12.08 13.25 3.94
N GLU A 178 13.14 13.79 3.34
CA GLU A 178 13.08 15.04 2.56
C GLU A 178 12.16 14.87 1.35
N ALA A 179 12.24 13.73 0.65
CA ALA A 179 11.41 13.43 -0.50
C ALA A 179 9.93 13.27 -0.15
N LEU A 180 9.59 12.58 0.94
CA LEU A 180 8.19 12.51 1.41
C LEU A 180 7.69 13.88 1.90
N SER A 181 8.54 14.67 2.56
CA SER A 181 8.18 16.02 3.02
C SER A 181 7.88 16.92 1.83
N TYR A 182 8.72 16.88 0.78
CA TYR A 182 8.49 17.56 -0.50
C TYR A 182 7.20 17.06 -1.18
N PHE A 183 7.02 15.74 -1.28
CA PHE A 183 5.86 15.11 -1.91
C PHE A 183 4.55 15.62 -1.32
N PHE A 184 4.40 15.58 0.01
CA PHE A 184 3.18 15.99 0.71
C PHE A 184 2.94 17.51 0.71
N THR A 185 3.84 18.34 0.15
CA THR A 185 3.51 19.76 -0.14
C THR A 185 2.56 19.94 -1.33
N ARG A 186 2.46 18.93 -2.20
CA ARG A 186 1.75 19.02 -3.50
C ARG A 186 0.80 17.85 -3.76
N PHE A 187 1.18 16.65 -3.34
CA PHE A 187 0.52 15.41 -3.73
C PHE A 187 -0.06 14.67 -2.51
N GLN A 188 -1.14 13.92 -2.72
CA GLN A 188 -1.83 13.18 -1.65
C GLN A 188 -1.57 11.68 -1.68
N TRP A 189 -1.38 11.09 -2.87
CA TRP A 189 -1.35 9.66 -3.12
C TRP A 189 -0.17 9.33 -4.02
N GLY A 190 0.62 8.31 -3.67
CA GLY A 190 1.82 7.98 -4.41
C GLY A 190 2.24 6.53 -4.29
N ILE A 191 3.21 6.16 -5.13
CA ILE A 191 3.90 4.86 -5.09
C ILE A 191 5.38 5.12 -4.82
N LEU A 192 5.91 4.42 -3.83
CA LEU A 192 7.35 4.39 -3.53
C LEU A 192 7.93 3.13 -4.16
N GLU A 193 8.93 3.28 -5.03
CA GLU A 193 9.76 2.20 -5.56
C GLU A 193 11.15 2.23 -4.94
N CYS A 194 11.66 1.06 -4.53
CA CYS A 194 13.01 0.87 -4.02
C CYS A 194 13.44 -0.60 -4.21
N GLN A 195 14.54 -0.86 -4.93
CA GLN A 195 15.03 -2.22 -5.25
C GLN A 195 13.96 -3.15 -5.84
N GLU A 196 13.24 -2.68 -6.88
CA GLU A 196 12.12 -3.39 -7.55
C GLU A 196 10.89 -3.66 -6.67
N ARG A 197 11.00 -3.48 -5.34
CA ARG A 197 9.89 -3.50 -4.40
C ARG A 197 9.14 -2.16 -4.47
N ARG A 198 7.82 -2.25 -4.31
CA ARG A 198 6.91 -1.11 -4.42
C ARG A 198 5.88 -1.15 -3.30
N LEU A 199 5.31 0.00 -2.96
CA LEU A 199 4.17 0.13 -2.06
C LEU A 199 3.36 1.37 -2.40
N ALA A 200 2.06 1.35 -2.12
CA ALA A 200 1.22 2.54 -2.16
C ALA A 200 1.30 3.29 -0.83
N PHE A 201 1.21 4.61 -0.88
CA PHE A 201 1.15 5.45 0.30
C PHE A 201 0.32 6.72 0.04
N GLY A 202 -0.01 7.42 1.13
CA GLY A 202 -0.63 8.73 1.00
C GLY A 202 -1.03 9.37 2.31
N PHE A 203 -1.75 10.49 2.22
CA PHE A 203 -2.23 11.26 3.36
C PHE A 203 -3.68 11.75 3.16
N SER A 204 -4.53 11.47 4.14
CA SER A 204 -5.89 12.04 4.22
C SER A 204 -6.02 13.01 5.38
N SER A 205 -6.52 14.21 5.08
CA SER A 205 -6.85 15.27 6.05
C SER A 205 -8.18 15.07 6.80
N SER A 206 -8.87 13.93 6.59
CA SER A 206 -10.11 13.61 7.32
C SER A 206 -9.85 13.43 8.83
N HIS A 207 -10.86 13.62 9.68
CA HIS A 207 -10.75 13.46 11.15
C HIS A 207 -10.12 12.11 11.56
N ASP A 208 -10.63 11.02 10.99
CA ASP A 208 -10.11 9.66 11.19
C ASP A 208 -9.08 9.27 10.12
N GLY A 209 -8.49 10.25 9.44
CA GLY A 209 -7.46 10.12 8.42
C GLY A 209 -6.06 9.97 9.01
N GLY A 210 -5.08 10.65 8.42
CA GLY A 210 -3.65 10.48 8.66
C GLY A 210 -2.92 9.93 7.43
N TYR A 211 -1.69 9.48 7.65
CA TYR A 211 -0.89 8.80 6.64
C TYR A 211 -1.30 7.35 6.51
N PHE A 212 -1.13 6.75 5.32
CA PHE A 212 -1.21 5.32 5.14
C PHE A 212 -0.07 4.77 4.28
N LEU A 213 0.20 3.48 4.48
CA LEU A 213 0.98 2.60 3.61
C LEU A 213 0.10 1.38 3.32
N TYR A 214 0.01 0.96 2.05
CA TYR A 214 -0.63 -0.28 1.64
C TYR A 214 0.37 -1.17 0.91
N ASP A 215 0.48 -2.42 1.34
CA ASP A 215 1.24 -3.47 0.65
C ASP A 215 0.38 -4.71 0.36
N CYS A 216 0.75 -5.43 -0.70
CA CYS A 216 0.18 -6.73 -1.08
C CYS A 216 1.24 -7.70 -1.65
N SER A 217 2.53 -7.46 -1.40
CA SER A 217 3.65 -8.26 -1.90
C SER A 217 4.23 -9.23 -0.88
N GLU A 218 4.05 -8.96 0.41
CA GLU A 218 4.58 -9.77 1.51
C GLU A 218 3.94 -11.17 1.59
N TRP A 219 4.83 -12.16 1.68
CA TRP A 219 4.51 -13.58 1.74
C TRP A 219 5.52 -14.29 2.64
N ASP A 220 5.06 -15.20 3.50
CA ASP A 220 5.83 -15.86 4.55
C ASP A 220 6.55 -14.86 5.49
N LYS A 221 7.80 -15.17 5.87
CA LYS A 221 8.60 -14.38 6.81
C LYS A 221 9.02 -13.04 6.18
N PRO A 222 8.96 -11.92 6.92
CA PRO A 222 8.79 -11.84 8.37
C PRO A 222 7.36 -11.49 8.84
N ILE A 223 6.43 -11.17 7.94
CA ILE A 223 5.09 -10.65 8.29
C ILE A 223 4.10 -11.78 8.59
N PHE A 224 4.12 -12.87 7.82
CA PHE A 224 3.12 -13.93 7.85
C PHE A 224 3.71 -15.25 8.38
N PRO A 225 2.85 -16.20 8.84
CA PRO A 225 3.22 -17.60 8.97
C PRO A 225 3.68 -18.19 7.63
N ASP A 226 4.36 -19.34 7.69
CA ASP A 226 4.88 -20.01 6.50
C ASP A 226 3.72 -20.63 5.68
N GLY A 227 3.75 -20.48 4.37
CA GLY A 227 2.66 -20.82 3.44
C GLY A 227 1.55 -19.75 3.33
N MET A 228 1.76 -18.53 3.82
CA MET A 228 0.70 -17.51 3.92
C MET A 228 1.15 -16.12 3.45
N GLY A 229 0.19 -15.35 2.93
CA GLY A 229 0.33 -13.93 2.65
C GLY A 229 -1.05 -13.28 2.53
N ALA A 230 -1.10 -11.95 2.64
CA ALA A 230 -2.31 -11.14 2.46
C ALA A 230 -1.93 -9.70 2.13
N SER A 231 -2.85 -8.93 1.57
CA SER A 231 -2.71 -7.47 1.56
C SER A 231 -2.98 -6.86 2.94
N TYR A 232 -2.35 -5.72 3.21
CA TYR A 232 -2.49 -5.01 4.47
C TYR A 232 -2.33 -3.49 4.31
N LEU A 233 -2.96 -2.75 5.22
CA LEU A 233 -2.81 -1.31 5.34
C LEU A 233 -2.31 -0.94 6.74
N LEU A 234 -1.29 -0.09 6.78
CA LEU A 234 -0.79 0.55 7.99
C LEU A 234 -1.25 2.01 8.01
N ARG A 235 -2.02 2.40 9.01
CA ARG A 235 -2.44 3.79 9.24
C ARG A 235 -1.53 4.42 10.28
N ALA A 236 -0.90 5.54 9.94
CA ALA A 236 0.04 6.25 10.80
C ALA A 236 -0.41 7.70 11.05
N ARG A 237 -0.35 8.17 12.30
CA ARG A 237 -0.73 9.56 12.64
C ARG A 237 0.37 10.60 12.32
N GLN A 238 1.61 10.16 12.09
CA GLN A 238 2.78 11.02 11.93
C GLN A 238 3.68 10.55 10.80
N LEU A 239 4.30 11.49 10.08
CA LEU A 239 5.19 11.19 8.94
C LEU A 239 6.38 10.29 9.34
N MET A 240 6.96 10.51 10.51
CA MET A 240 8.05 9.65 11.03
C MET A 240 7.61 8.19 11.25
N VAL A 241 6.34 7.97 11.60
CA VAL A 241 5.79 6.62 11.76
C VAL A 241 5.54 5.98 10.39
N LEU A 242 5.08 6.75 9.39
CA LEU A 242 4.99 6.28 7.99
C LEU A 242 6.38 5.90 7.45
N LEU A 243 7.38 6.77 7.63
CA LEU A 243 8.76 6.56 7.18
C LEU A 243 9.37 5.30 7.83
N TYR A 244 9.15 5.09 9.13
CA TYR A 244 9.48 3.83 9.81
C TYR A 244 8.81 2.62 9.15
N CYS A 245 7.50 2.71 8.87
CA CYS A 245 6.76 1.63 8.23
C CYS A 245 7.28 1.31 6.82
N MET A 246 7.64 2.33 6.03
CA MET A 246 8.25 2.18 4.70
C MET A 246 9.60 1.48 4.75
N VAL A 247 10.52 1.97 5.60
CA VAL A 247 11.87 1.40 5.78
C VAL A 247 11.81 -0.08 6.14
N VAL A 248 10.93 -0.44 7.09
CA VAL A 248 10.77 -1.81 7.58
C VAL A 248 10.02 -2.70 6.58
N THR A 249 8.97 -2.20 5.92
CA THR A 249 8.24 -2.96 4.87
C THR A 249 9.18 -3.28 3.71
N LEU A 250 9.93 -2.30 3.21
CA LEU A 250 10.86 -2.49 2.10
C LEU A 250 12.14 -3.24 2.52
N ASN A 251 12.41 -3.38 3.82
CA ASN A 251 13.55 -4.10 4.41
C ASN A 251 14.92 -3.52 3.98
N LEU A 252 15.04 -2.19 3.99
CA LEU A 252 16.16 -1.44 3.38
C LEU A 252 17.47 -1.52 4.17
N ARG A 253 18.16 -2.67 4.10
CA ARG A 253 19.38 -2.96 4.90
C ARG A 253 20.69 -2.38 4.36
N CYS A 254 20.65 -1.52 3.34
CA CYS A 254 21.84 -0.95 2.72
C CYS A 254 21.75 0.58 2.61
N LYS A 255 22.89 1.26 2.76
CA LYS A 255 23.04 2.70 2.46
C LYS A 255 23.15 2.92 0.95
N LYS A 256 22.84 4.14 0.49
CA LYS A 256 22.93 4.53 -0.93
C LYS A 256 22.08 3.66 -1.86
N VAL A 257 20.97 3.11 -1.36
CA VAL A 257 19.98 2.44 -2.20
C VAL A 257 19.07 3.52 -2.80
N GLY A 258 18.96 3.55 -4.12
CA GLY A 258 18.12 4.52 -4.84
C GLY A 258 16.64 4.26 -4.60
N PHE A 259 15.86 5.33 -4.44
CA PHE A 259 14.40 5.29 -4.38
C PHE A 259 13.78 6.25 -5.39
N ARG A 260 12.53 5.97 -5.78
CA ARG A 260 11.69 6.83 -6.62
C ARG A 260 10.31 7.00 -5.98
N LEU A 261 9.81 8.23 -5.94
CA LEU A 261 8.45 8.57 -5.53
C LEU A 261 7.65 9.02 -6.75
N TYR A 262 6.60 8.28 -7.04
CA TYR A 262 5.65 8.59 -8.08
C TYR A 262 4.39 9.22 -7.48
N ASN A 263 3.96 10.35 -8.03
CA ASN A 263 2.61 10.86 -7.89
C ASN A 263 1.65 9.91 -8.61
N VAL A 264 0.47 9.67 -8.04
CA VAL A 264 -0.64 8.96 -8.69
C VAL A 264 -1.78 9.96 -8.85
N ASP A 265 -1.82 10.64 -10.00
CA ASP A 265 -2.92 11.53 -10.36
C ASP A 265 -4.07 10.74 -11.00
N MET A 266 -5.29 11.14 -10.72
CA MET A 266 -6.48 10.32 -10.94
C MET A 266 -7.70 11.15 -11.33
N VAL A 267 -8.19 10.96 -12.55
CA VAL A 267 -9.43 11.57 -13.05
C VAL A 267 -10.52 10.50 -13.11
N ARG A 268 -11.66 10.76 -12.49
CA ARG A 268 -12.86 9.90 -12.63
C ARG A 268 -13.47 10.14 -14.00
N LEU A 269 -13.61 9.06 -14.78
CA LEU A 269 -14.27 9.11 -16.08
C LEU A 269 -15.79 8.99 -15.90
N PRO A 270 -16.60 9.59 -16.79
CA PRO A 270 -18.05 9.37 -16.79
C PRO A 270 -18.37 7.88 -17.02
N SER A 271 -19.38 7.36 -16.31
CA SER A 271 -19.93 6.03 -16.57
C SER A 271 -20.35 5.93 -18.04
N ARG A 272 -19.98 4.82 -18.71
CA ARG A 272 -20.40 4.53 -20.09
C ARG A 272 -21.89 4.19 -20.13
N ASN A 273 -22.74 5.21 -20.10
CA ASN A 273 -24.16 5.06 -20.41
C ASN A 273 -24.32 4.53 -21.84
N GLY A 274 -25.05 3.42 -21.99
CA GLY A 274 -25.12 2.67 -23.23
C GLY A 274 -25.71 3.47 -24.39
N SER A 275 -24.89 3.78 -25.39
CA SER A 275 -25.35 4.30 -26.68
C SER A 275 -25.88 3.15 -27.55
N SER A 276 -27.07 2.64 -27.22
CA SER A 276 -27.76 1.59 -27.99
C SER A 276 -29.09 2.10 -28.57
N SER A 277 -28.98 2.89 -29.64
CA SER A 277 -30.09 3.18 -30.56
C SER A 277 -29.59 3.40 -31.99
N SER A 278 -28.84 2.44 -32.52
CA SER A 278 -28.51 2.36 -33.94
C SER A 278 -29.78 2.08 -34.75
N GLY A 279 -30.47 3.14 -35.17
CA GLY A 279 -31.54 3.05 -36.15
C GLY A 279 -30.97 2.73 -37.53
N ALA A 280 -31.02 1.46 -37.93
CA ALA A 280 -30.78 1.01 -39.30
C ALA A 280 -31.39 -0.39 -39.51
N ARG A 281 -32.71 -0.47 -39.71
CA ARG A 281 -33.27 -1.63 -40.43
C ARG A 281 -32.93 -1.46 -41.90
N LYS A 282 -32.22 -2.44 -42.46
CA LYS A 282 -32.05 -2.59 -43.90
C LYS A 282 -33.29 -3.31 -44.43
N ASP A 283 -34.15 -2.60 -45.13
CA ASP A 283 -35.11 -3.21 -46.03
C ASP A 283 -34.51 -3.13 -47.43
N ASN A 284 -34.06 -4.28 -47.94
CA ASN A 284 -33.70 -4.52 -49.34
C ASN A 284 -33.62 -6.04 -49.52
N GLU A 285 -34.73 -6.65 -49.91
CA GLU A 285 -34.81 -8.05 -50.32
C GLU A 285 -35.24 -8.05 -51.80
N GLU A 286 -34.35 -8.51 -52.67
CA GLU A 286 -34.49 -8.46 -54.12
C GLU A 286 -35.05 -9.81 -54.65
N ALA A 287 -35.62 -9.82 -55.86
CA ALA A 287 -36.11 -11.03 -56.54
C ALA A 287 -34.96 -12.04 -56.84
N GLU A 288 -35.14 -13.30 -57.23
CA GLU A 288 -36.26 -14.07 -57.81
C GLU A 288 -36.17 -15.54 -57.26
N ALA A 289 -36.95 -16.57 -57.60
CA ALA A 289 -37.80 -16.84 -58.76
C ALA A 289 -38.98 -17.78 -58.45
N LYS A 290 -39.74 -18.21 -59.48
CA LYS A 290 -40.60 -19.41 -59.44
C LYS A 290 -40.22 -20.42 -60.55
N PRO A 291 -40.42 -21.72 -60.30
CA PRO A 291 -40.59 -22.70 -61.37
C PRO A 291 -41.86 -23.55 -61.19
N THR A 292 -42.92 -23.26 -61.94
CA THR A 292 -43.73 -24.21 -62.75
C THR A 292 -44.80 -23.45 -63.53
#